data_AF-A0A7W4KJ66-F1
#
_entry.id   AF-A0A7W4KJ66-F1
#
_cell.length_a   1.000
_cell.length_b   1.000
_cell.length_c   1.000
_cell.angle_alpha   90.00
_cell.angle_beta   90.00
_cell.angle_gamma   90.00
#
_symmetry.space_group_name_H-M   'P 1'
#
loop_
_entity.id
_entity.type
_entity.pdbx_description
1 polymer ?
#
loop_
_entity_poly.entity_id
_entity_poly.type
_entity_poly.pdbx_seq_one_letter_code
_entity_poly.pdbx_strand_id
1 'polypeptide(L)' 'MSRRRITRRHHRTHLNSSATLKALIQSEIGDFFAGVGSPGEPETPEAMQRELMIRIDNTFDFFYSMHGIKQK' A
#
# COMPACT_ATOMS: atom_id res chain seq x y z
N MET A 1 7.49 40.91 -12.57
CA MET A 1 6.71 39.87 -11.86
C MET A 1 7.36 38.51 -12.08
N SER A 2 8.08 37.99 -11.08
CA SER A 2 8.90 36.77 -11.20
C SER A 2 8.08 35.52 -10.86
N ARG A 3 7.79 34.68 -11.86
CA ARG A 3 7.05 33.41 -11.65
C ARG A 3 8.02 32.38 -11.05
N ARG A 4 7.98 32.21 -9.74
CA ARG A 4 8.73 31.14 -9.05
C ARG A 4 8.17 29.79 -9.52
N ARG A 5 8.94 29.11 -10.36
CA ARG A 5 8.66 27.74 -10.82
C ARG A 5 8.94 26.80 -9.65
N ILE A 6 7.92 26.53 -8.84
CA ILE A 6 7.97 25.52 -7.79
C ILE A 6 8.06 24.17 -8.48
N THR A 7 9.29 23.71 -8.72
CA THR A 7 9.51 22.30 -9.01
C THR A 7 9.33 21.59 -7.67
N ARG A 8 8.12 21.06 -7.44
CA ARG A 8 7.90 20.02 -6.43
C ARG A 8 8.76 18.84 -6.88
N ARG A 9 10.04 18.86 -6.50
CA ARG A 9 10.90 17.68 -6.55
C ARG A 9 10.22 16.70 -5.62
N HIS A 10 9.53 15.73 -6.19
CA HIS A 10 9.23 14.49 -5.49
C HIS A 10 10.59 13.96 -5.08
N HIS A 11 10.92 14.21 -3.82
CA HIS A 11 12.06 13.63 -3.19
C HIS A 11 11.79 12.14 -3.26
N ARG A 12 12.36 11.48 -4.28
CA ARG A 12 12.39 10.03 -4.40
C ARG A 12 13.35 9.60 -3.29
N THR A 13 12.87 9.69 -2.06
CA THR A 13 13.49 9.09 -0.90
C THR A 13 13.67 7.65 -1.29
N HIS A 14 14.91 7.25 -1.47
CA HIS A 14 15.31 5.85 -1.46
C HIS A 14 15.16 5.36 0.00
N LEU A 15 13.95 5.49 0.56
CA LEU A 15 13.60 4.89 1.85
C LEU A 15 13.88 3.41 1.68
N ASN A 16 14.67 2.85 2.59
CA ASN A 16 14.99 1.42 2.64
C ASN A 16 13.78 0.62 2.17
N SER A 17 13.91 -0.03 1.01
CA SER A 17 12.81 -0.66 0.28
C SER A 17 12.04 -1.62 1.19
N SER A 18 12.75 -2.35 2.06
CA SER A 18 12.18 -3.23 3.07
C SER A 18 11.38 -2.51 4.17
N ALA A 19 11.87 -1.38 4.69
CA ALA A 19 11.17 -0.61 5.72
C ALA A 19 9.90 0.03 5.16
N THR A 20 9.95 0.51 3.91
CA THR A 20 8.80 1.07 3.20
C THR A 20 7.73 0.01 2.97
N LEU A 21 8.13 -1.17 2.47
CA LEU A 21 7.21 -2.28 2.25
C LEU A 21 6.54 -2.73 3.55
N LYS A 22 7.32 -2.86 4.64
CA LYS A 22 6.77 -3.18 5.97
C LYS A 22 5.71 -2.18 6.41
N ALA A 23 5.97 -0.88 6.25
CA ALA A 23 5.02 0.17 6.61
C ALA A 23 3.74 0.13 5.76
N LEU A 24 3.86 -0.14 4.46
CA LEU A 24 2.71 -0.30 3.56
C LEU A 24 1.83 -1.48 3.99
N ILE A 25 2.42 -2.65 4.25
CA ILE A 25 1.68 -3.84 4.69
C ILE A 25 0.97 -3.60 6.04
N GLN A 26 1.67 -2.98 7.00
CA GLN A 26 1.06 -2.65 8.30
C GLN A 26 -0.11 -1.67 8.16
N SER A 27 0.00 -0.70 7.26
CA SER A 27 -1.06 0.27 6.99
C SER A 27 -2.27 -0.41 6.35
N GLU A 28 -2.06 -1.27 5.35
CA GLU A 28 -3.13 -2.00 4.67
C GLU A 28 -3.91 -2.92 5.63
N ILE A 29 -3.21 -3.61 6.54
CA ILE A 29 -3.86 -4.41 7.59
C ILE A 29 -4.70 -3.52 8.51
N GLY A 30 -4.16 -2.37 8.92
CA GLY A 30 -4.88 -1.40 9.75
C GLY A 30 -6.14 -0.87 9.06
N ASP A 31 -6.03 -0.48 7.80
CA ASP A 31 -7.12 0.04 6.97
C ASP A 31 -8.20 -1.02 6.73
N PHE A 32 -7.80 -2.28 6.52
CA PHE A 32 -8.74 -3.40 6.42
C PHE A 32 -9.58 -3.53 7.69
N PHE A 33 -8.94 -3.60 8.87
CA PHE A 33 -9.67 -3.76 10.13
C PHE A 33 -10.44 -2.52 10.58
N ALA A 34 -10.07 -1.32 10.11
CA ALA A 34 -10.85 -0.10 10.34
C ALA A 34 -12.22 -0.15 9.64
N GLY A 35 -12.35 -0.91 8.54
CA GLY A 35 -13.61 -1.11 7.83
C GLY A 35 -14.50 -2.20 8.43
N VAL A 36 -13.92 -3.19 9.12
CA VAL A 36 -14.63 -4.37 9.64
C VAL A 36 -15.84 -3.98 10.51
N GLY A 37 -17.00 -4.56 10.18
CA GLY A 37 -18.28 -4.23 10.82
C GLY A 37 -19.07 -3.13 10.10
N SER A 38 -18.52 -2.55 9.03
CA SER A 38 -19.27 -1.66 8.14
C SER A 38 -20.22 -2.46 7.23
N PRO A 39 -21.37 -1.90 6.84
CA PRO A 39 -22.29 -2.58 5.93
C PRO A 39 -21.61 -2.92 4.59
N GLY A 40 -21.65 -4.20 4.20
CA GLY A 40 -21.08 -4.68 2.93
C GLY A 40 -19.64 -5.23 3.03
N GLU A 41 -19.02 -5.19 4.20
CA GLU A 41 -17.71 -5.81 4.46
C GLU A 41 -17.84 -7.33 4.68
N PRO A 42 -16.75 -8.11 4.48
CA PRO A 42 -16.77 -9.55 4.73
C PRO A 42 -17.04 -9.84 6.22
N GLU A 43 -18.10 -10.61 6.48
CA GLU A 43 -18.55 -10.93 7.85
C GLU A 43 -17.94 -12.22 8.38
N THR A 44 -17.59 -13.18 7.51
CA THR A 44 -16.99 -14.46 7.95
C THR A 44 -15.47 -14.35 8.01
N PRO A 45 -14.81 -15.01 8.99
CA PRO A 45 -13.35 -15.02 9.07
C PRO A 45 -12.67 -15.47 7.76
N GLU A 46 -13.25 -16.42 7.03
CA GLU A 46 -12.73 -16.93 5.76
C GLU A 46 -12.84 -15.92 4.63
N ALA A 47 -13.89 -15.09 4.62
CA ALA A 47 -14.03 -14.00 3.67
C ALA A 47 -13.06 -12.87 4.00
N MET A 48 -12.93 -12.53 5.29
CA MET A 48 -11.98 -11.52 5.76
C MET A 48 -10.54 -11.91 5.43
N GLN A 49 -10.17 -13.17 5.68
CA GLN A 49 -8.85 -13.67 5.36
C GLN A 49 -8.57 -13.61 3.85
N ARG A 50 -9.52 -14.02 3.00
CA ARG A 50 -9.35 -13.96 1.54
C ARG A 50 -9.15 -12.54 1.05
N GLU A 51 -9.97 -11.60 1.52
CA GLU A 51 -9.88 -10.19 1.13
C GLU A 51 -8.55 -9.57 1.57
N LEU A 52 -8.14 -9.83 2.82
CA LEU A 52 -6.87 -9.34 3.34
C LEU A 52 -5.67 -9.88 2.56
N MET A 53 -5.68 -11.16 2.17
CA MET A 53 -4.63 -11.75 1.34
C MET A 53 -4.53 -11.07 -0.03
N ILE A 54 -5.67 -10.84 -0.69
CA ILE A 54 -5.72 -10.13 -1.99
C ILE A 54 -5.13 -8.72 -1.87
N ARG A 55 -5.51 -7.97 -0.83
CA ARG A 55 -5.00 -6.61 -0.58
C ARG A 55 -3.49 -6.58 -0.33
N ILE A 56 -2.99 -7.56 0.42
CA ILE A 56 -1.56 -7.72 0.66
C ILE A 56 -0.82 -8.03 -0.65
N ASP A 57 -1.31 -8.97 -1.46
CA ASP A 57 -0.71 -9.31 -2.75
C ASP A 57 -0.68 -8.10 -3.69
N ASN A 58 -1.77 -7.33 -3.77
CA ASN A 58 -1.84 -6.08 -4.53
C ASN A 58 -0.81 -5.05 -4.05
N THR A 59 -0.57 -4.97 -2.74
CA THR A 59 0.43 -4.07 -2.15
C THR A 59 1.85 -4.49 -2.56
N PHE A 60 2.14 -5.79 -2.59
CA PHE A 60 3.41 -6.31 -3.09
C PHE A 60 3.59 -6.02 -4.59
N ASP A 61 2.57 -6.27 -5.41
CA ASP A 61 2.60 -5.99 -6.85
C ASP A 61 2.84 -4.51 -7.13
N PHE A 62 2.13 -3.62 -6.43
CA PHE A 62 2.35 -2.18 -6.50
C PHE A 62 3.79 -1.82 -6.13
N PHE A 63 4.29 -2.37 -5.03
CA PHE A 63 5.64 -2.09 -4.55
C PHE A 63 6.71 -2.54 -5.55
N TYR A 64 6.59 -3.74 -6.11
CA TYR A 64 7.51 -4.29 -7.11
C TYR A 64 7.45 -3.51 -8.43
N SER A 65 6.25 -3.17 -8.89
CA SER A 65 6.03 -2.32 -10.07
C SER A 65 6.71 -0.96 -9.92
N MET A 66 6.57 -0.31 -8.76
CA MET A 66 7.17 0.99 -8.47
C MET A 66 8.71 0.96 -8.40
N HIS A 67 9.30 -0.19 -8.08
CA HIS A 67 10.75 -0.38 -7.98
C HIS A 67 11.38 -1.09 -9.18
N GLY A 68 10.59 -1.45 -10.20
CA GLY A 68 11.07 -2.17 -11.38
C GLY A 68 11.61 -3.57 -11.08
N ILE A 69 11.21 -4.16 -9.95
CA ILE A 69 11.61 -5.50 -9.55
C ILE A 69 10.63 -6.46 -10.23
N LYS A 70 11.11 -7.30 -11.15
CA LYS A 70 10.29 -8.38 -11.70
C LYS A 70 10.13 -9.46 -10.63
N GLN A 71 8.88 -9.82 -10.32
CA GLN A 71 8.58 -11.06 -9.59
C GLN A 71 9.21 -12.22 -10.37
N LYS A 72 9.96 -13.08 -9.68
CA LYS A 72 10.72 -14.20 -10.28
C LYS A 72 9.91 -15.48 -10.24
#